data_AF-A0AAW2WBF8-F1
#
_entry.id   AF-A0AAW2WBF8-F1
#
_cell.length_a   1.000
_cell.length_b   1.000
_cell.length_c   1.000
_cell.angle_alpha   90.00
_cell.angle_beta   90.00
_cell.angle_gamma   90.00
#
_symmetry.space_group_name_H-M   'P 1'
#
loop_
_entity.id
_entity.type
_entity.pdbx_description
1 polymer ?
#
loop_
_entity_poly.entity_id
_entity_poly.type
_entity_poly.pdbx_seq_one_letter_code
_entity_poly.pdbx_strand_id
1 'polypeptide(L)'
;MYKTGGKGDHVKSELEKYLSEDVEMHRDKFDILNWWKVNTQRFSILSKMARDVLAVPVSTVASESAFSTDGRVLDAFRSSLSPKIVQALICTQD
;
A
#
# COMPACT_ATOMS: atom_id res chain seq x y z
N MET A 1 27.28 -30.50 34.26
CA MET A 1 26.23 -29.49 34.46
C MET A 1 26.39 -28.43 33.38
N TYR A 2 25.57 -28.48 32.32
CA TYR A 2 25.60 -27.41 31.33
C TYR A 2 25.00 -26.16 31.97
N LYS A 3 25.76 -25.07 32.01
CA LYS A 3 25.18 -23.73 32.18
C LYS A 3 24.73 -23.28 30.79
N THR A 4 23.46 -23.48 30.48
CA THR A 4 22.76 -22.63 29.49
C THR A 4 22.50 -21.31 30.21
N GLY A 5 23.15 -20.21 29.85
CA GLY A 5 23.14 -19.61 28.53
C GLY A 5 22.21 -18.39 28.65
N GLY A 6 22.81 -17.20 28.67
CA GLY A 6 22.19 -15.96 29.13
C GLY A 6 20.83 -15.68 28.51
N LYS A 7 19.92 -15.17 29.36
CA LYS A 7 18.70 -14.50 28.94
C LYS A 7 19.12 -13.20 28.25
N GLY A 8 19.44 -13.28 26.97
CA GLY A 8 19.57 -12.08 26.14
C GLY A 8 18.21 -11.41 26.15
N ASP A 9 18.15 -10.15 26.59
CA ASP A 9 17.00 -9.29 26.36
C ASP A 9 16.80 -9.21 24.85
N HIS A 10 15.98 -10.12 24.30
CA HIS A 10 15.63 -10.09 22.89
C HIS A 10 14.71 -8.90 22.71
N VAL A 11 15.25 -7.80 22.20
CA VAL A 11 14.47 -6.63 21.84
C VAL A 11 13.48 -7.08 20.76
N LYS A 12 12.19 -7.15 21.13
CA LYS A 12 11.13 -7.52 20.19
C LYS A 12 11.13 -6.58 18.98
N SER A 13 11.10 -7.17 17.80
CA SER A 13 10.92 -6.44 16.53
C SER A 13 9.57 -5.72 16.49
N GLU A 14 9.42 -4.74 15.60
CA GLU A 14 8.14 -4.04 15.38
C GLU A 14 7.01 -5.04 15.03
N LEU A 15 7.32 -6.07 14.23
CA LEU A 15 6.38 -7.11 13.85
C LEU A 15 5.94 -7.94 15.06
N GLU A 16 6.88 -8.41 15.89
CA GLU A 16 6.55 -9.19 17.09
C GLU A 16 5.71 -8.37 18.08
N LYS A 17 5.98 -7.07 18.19
CA LYS A 17 5.17 -6.15 19.00
C LYS A 17 3.74 -6.06 18.46
N TYR A 18 3.56 -5.77 17.18
CA TYR A 18 2.25 -5.70 16.54
C TYR A 18 1.45 -7.01 16.66
N LEU A 19 2.10 -8.16 16.45
CA LEU A 19 1.47 -9.48 16.58
C LEU A 19 1.13 -9.86 18.03
N SER A 20 1.74 -9.21 19.01
CA SER A 20 1.45 -9.42 20.44
C SER A 20 0.36 -8.47 20.96
N GLU A 21 -0.10 -7.50 20.16
CA GLU A 21 -1.13 -6.56 20.57
C GLU A 21 -2.52 -7.19 20.47
N ASP A 22 -3.39 -6.79 21.40
CA ASP A 22 -4.79 -7.21 21.35
C ASP A 22 -5.46 -6.65 20.09
N VAL A 23 -6.35 -7.45 19.51
CA VAL A 23 -7.11 -7.04 18.34
C VAL A 23 -8.09 -5.95 18.75
N GLU A 24 -7.90 -4.75 18.23
CA GLU A 24 -8.83 -3.63 18.41
C GLU A 24 -10.24 -4.03 17.95
N MET A 25 -11.24 -3.81 18.82
CA MET A 25 -12.63 -4.17 18.52
C MET A 25 -13.10 -3.50 17.23
N HIS A 26 -13.68 -4.32 16.35
CA HIS A 26 -14.19 -3.91 15.05
C HIS A 26 -15.16 -2.72 15.21
N ARG A 27 -14.74 -1.53 14.76
CA ARG A 27 -15.64 -0.39 14.60
C ARG A 27 -16.15 -0.38 13.16
N ASP A 28 -17.43 -0.09 12.98
CA ASP A 28 -18.11 -0.08 11.67
C ASP A 28 -17.46 0.83 10.61
N LYS A 29 -16.54 1.71 11.01
CA LYS A 29 -15.80 2.64 10.15
C LYS A 29 -14.31 2.68 10.50
N PHE A 30 -13.66 1.51 10.50
CA PHE A 30 -12.23 1.44 10.75
C PHE A 30 -11.42 1.78 9.49
N ASP A 31 -10.73 2.92 9.51
CA ASP A 31 -9.78 3.30 8.47
C ASP A 31 -8.39 2.71 8.81
N ILE A 32 -8.07 1.59 8.17
CA ILE A 32 -6.79 0.89 8.36
C ILE A 32 -5.58 1.73 7.92
N LEU A 33 -5.70 2.56 6.88
CA LEU A 33 -4.59 3.39 6.41
C LEU A 33 -4.31 4.52 7.39
N ASN A 34 -5.36 5.13 7.93
CA ASN A 34 -5.22 6.14 8.98
C ASN A 34 -4.69 5.52 10.28
N TRP A 35 -5.07 4.29 10.62
CA TRP A 35 -4.53 3.59 11.78
C TRP A 35 -3.01 3.40 11.66
N TRP A 36 -2.51 2.91 10.51
CA TRP A 36 -1.06 2.79 10.26
C TRP A 36 -0.37 4.16 10.27
N LYS A 37 -1.02 5.20 9.74
CA LYS A 37 -0.48 6.57 9.78
C LYS A 37 -0.26 7.04 11.22
N VAL A 38 -1.25 6.88 12.10
CA VAL A 38 -1.15 7.28 13.52
C VAL A 38 -0.11 6.45 14.27
N ASN A 39 0.04 5.16 13.95
CA ASN A 39 0.97 4.27 14.63
C ASN A 39 2.40 4.26 14.05
N THR A 40 2.71 5.15 13.09
CA THR A 40 4.06 5.24 12.47
C THR A 40 5.18 5.42 13.50
N GLN A 41 4.93 6.12 14.61
CA GLN A 41 5.95 6.31 15.65
C GLN A 41 6.28 5.02 16.41
N ARG A 42 5.31 4.09 16.52
CA ARG A 42 5.48 2.79 17.18
C ARG A 42 6.05 1.74 16.22
N PHE A 43 5.69 1.88 14.94
CA PHE A 43 5.91 0.90 13.88
C PHE A 43 6.48 1.59 12.64
N SER A 44 7.66 2.16 12.74
CA SER A 44 8.24 3.04 11.72
C SER A 44 8.53 2.36 10.38
N ILE A 45 8.92 1.09 10.43
CA ILE A 45 9.23 0.26 9.25
C ILE A 45 7.97 -0.47 8.83
N LEU A 46 7.27 -1.08 9.81
CA LEU A 46 6.08 -1.86 9.54
C LEU A 46 4.92 -1.02 8.97
N SER A 47 4.75 0.24 9.41
CA SER A 47 3.73 1.14 8.83
C SER A 47 4.01 1.50 7.37
N LYS A 48 5.28 1.59 6.97
CA LYS A 48 5.65 1.83 5.56
C LYS A 48 5.30 0.62 4.71
N MET A 49 5.69 -0.58 5.15
CA MET A 49 5.35 -1.82 4.46
C MET A 49 3.84 -2.02 4.37
N ALA A 50 3.12 -1.79 5.47
CA ALA A 50 1.67 -1.92 5.50
C ALA A 50 0.98 -0.93 4.56
N ARG A 51 1.44 0.33 4.51
CA ARG A 51 0.93 1.30 3.52
C ARG A 51 1.18 0.83 2.10
N ASP A 52 2.37 0.35 1.78
CA ASP A 52 2.70 -0.08 0.43
C ASP A 52 1.89 -1.31 0.00
N VAL A 53 1.60 -2.22 0.94
CA VAL A 53 0.74 -3.41 0.69
C VAL A 53 -0.74 -3.05 0.61
N LEU A 54 -1.23 -2.17 1.47
CA LEU A 54 -2.65 -1.83 1.59
C LEU A 54 -3.10 -0.72 0.62
N ALA A 55 -2.18 0.12 0.14
CA ALA A 55 -2.47 1.17 -0.84
C ALA A 55 -2.54 0.65 -2.28
N VAL A 56 -2.06 -0.58 -2.54
CA VAL A 56 -2.28 -1.24 -3.82
C VAL A 56 -3.76 -1.61 -3.90
N PRO A 57 -4.55 -1.04 -4.83
CA PRO A 57 -5.92 -1.48 -5.01
C PRO A 57 -5.88 -2.98 -5.34
N VAL A 58 -6.63 -3.79 -4.58
CA VAL A 58 -6.77 -5.24 -4.76
C VAL A 58 -7.31 -5.62 -6.16
N SER A 59 -7.68 -4.63 -6.96
CA SER A 59 -8.37 -4.78 -8.22
C SER A 59 -7.54 -4.24 -9.38
N THR A 60 -7.01 -5.16 -10.19
CA THR A 60 -6.61 -4.92 -11.58
C THR A 60 -7.73 -4.26 -12.41
N VAL A 61 -8.98 -4.26 -11.95
CA VAL A 61 -10.14 -3.67 -12.66
C VAL A 61 -10.12 -2.14 -12.64
N ALA A 62 -9.47 -1.47 -11.68
CA ALA A 62 -9.35 0.00 -11.71
C ALA A 62 -8.53 0.47 -12.93
N SER A 63 -7.50 -0.30 -13.29
CA SER A 63 -6.70 -0.08 -14.50
C SER A 63 -7.53 -0.33 -15.77
N GLU A 64 -8.36 -1.37 -15.79
CA GLU A 64 -9.24 -1.66 -16.93
C GLU A 64 -10.40 -0.66 -17.07
N SER A 65 -10.91 -0.07 -15.99
CA SER A 65 -11.96 0.96 -16.04
C SER A 65 -11.43 2.32 -16.51
N ALA A 66 -10.23 2.69 -16.05
CA ALA A 66 -9.52 3.86 -16.57
C ALA A 66 -9.22 3.68 -18.07
N PHE A 67 -8.82 2.48 -18.49
CA PHE A 67 -8.52 2.17 -19.89
C PHE A 67 -9.77 1.97 -20.77
N SER A 68 -10.86 1.42 -20.24
CA SER A 68 -12.10 1.16 -21.00
C SER A 68 -12.89 2.43 -21.29
N THR A 69 -12.72 3.47 -20.48
CA THR A 69 -13.27 4.79 -20.76
C THR A 69 -12.46 5.50 -21.85
N ASP A 70 -11.16 5.22 -21.92
CA ASP A 70 -10.22 5.85 -22.86
C ASP A 70 -10.16 5.16 -24.24
N GLY A 71 -10.61 3.90 -24.34
CA GLY A 71 -10.56 3.13 -25.59
C GLY A 71 -11.43 3.66 -26.74
N ARG A 72 -12.48 4.45 -26.46
CA ARG A 72 -13.33 5.05 -27.53
C ARG A 72 -12.91 6.48 -27.90
N VAL A 73 -12.22 7.19 -27.02
CA VAL A 73 -11.73 8.55 -27.30
C VAL A 73 -10.35 8.47 -27.96
N LEU A 74 -9.47 7.59 -27.49
CA LEU A 74 -8.12 7.47 -28.06
C LEU A 74 -8.07 6.86 -29.47
N ASP A 75 -9.04 6.06 -29.90
CA ASP A 75 -8.99 5.45 -31.24
C ASP A 75 -8.97 6.50 -32.37
N ALA A 76 -9.76 7.57 -32.22
CA ALA A 76 -9.80 8.68 -33.17
C ALA A 76 -8.53 9.56 -33.12
N PHE A 77 -7.86 9.68 -31.96
CA PHE A 77 -6.67 10.52 -31.79
C PHE A 77 -5.34 9.76 -32.01
N ARG A 78 -5.31 8.43 -31.83
CA ARG A 78 -4.11 7.60 -32.04
C ARG A 78 -3.77 7.37 -33.51
N SER A 79 -4.70 7.54 -34.44
CA SER A 79 -4.34 7.52 -35.87
C SER A 79 -3.37 8.65 -36.25
N SER A 80 -3.22 9.70 -35.42
CA SER A 80 -2.41 10.89 -35.72
C SER A 80 -1.26 11.19 -34.74
N LEU A 81 -1.17 10.52 -33.58
CA LEU A 81 -0.19 10.89 -32.54
C LEU A 81 0.75 9.75 -32.16
N SER A 82 2.04 10.06 -32.06
CA SER A 82 3.05 9.07 -31.65
C SER A 82 2.78 8.59 -30.20
N PRO A 83 3.00 7.30 -29.89
CA PRO A 83 2.74 6.74 -28.55
C PRO A 83 3.41 7.51 -27.40
N LYS A 84 4.55 8.15 -27.65
CA LYS A 84 5.27 8.97 -26.66
C LYS A 84 4.50 10.23 -26.27
N ILE A 85 3.80 10.86 -27.22
CA ILE A 85 3.02 12.07 -26.98
C ILE A 85 1.75 11.72 -26.19
N VAL A 86 1.12 10.59 -26.51
CA VAL A 86 -0.05 10.10 -25.76
C VAL A 86 0.32 9.82 -24.30
N GLN A 87 1.45 9.14 -24.05
CA GLN A 87 1.90 8.87 -22.68
C GLN A 87 2.21 10.15 -21.90
N ALA A 88 2.84 11.14 -22.55
CA ALA A 88 3.11 12.43 -21.92
C ALA A 88 1.81 13.17 -21.54
N LEU A 89 0.80 13.17 -22.43
CA LEU A 89 -0.49 13.82 -22.17
C LEU A 89 -1.22 13.18 -20.98
N ILE A 90 -1.24 11.84 -20.90
CA ILE A 90 -1.85 11.11 -19.79
C ILE A 90 -1.15 11.42 -18.46
N CYS A 91 0.19 11.52 -18.44
CA CYS A 91 0.93 11.84 -17.23
C CYS A 91 0.79 13.30 -16.77
N THR A 92 0.31 14.20 -17.63
CA THR A 92 0.17 15.64 -17.33
C THR A 92 -1.25 16.09 -17.04
N GLN A 93 -2.23 15.18 -17.14
CA GLN A 93 -3.63 15.51 -16.85
C GLN A 93 -3.90 15.28 -15.36
N ASP A 94 -3.84 16.36 -14.58
CA ASP A 94 -4.34 16.47 -13.20
C ASP A 94 -5.81 16.91 -13.21
#